data_AF-A0A9D4F2S0-F1
#
_entry.id   AF-A0A9D4F2S0-F1
#
_cell.length_a   1.000
_cell.length_b   1.000
_cell.length_c   1.000
_cell.angle_alpha   90.00
_cell.angle_beta   90.00
_cell.angle_gamma   90.00
#
_symmetry.space_group_name_H-M   'P 1'
#
loop_
_entity.id
_entity.type
_entity.pdbx_description
1 polymer ?
#
loop_
_entity_poly.entity_id
_entity_poly.type
_entity_poly.pdbx_seq_one_letter_code
_entity_poly.pdbx_strand_id
1 'polypeptide(L)' 'MSMLFLAVDGGWTSLGIWGPCSVTCDSGHQVRVRECSDPEPKNGGANCTGDATDLQICQLTDACVYGKYNR' A
#
# COMPACT_ATOMS: atom_id res chain seq x y z
N MET A 1 1.87 40.53 13.93
CA MET A 1 1.79 39.70 12.71
C MET A 1 1.15 38.37 13.08
N SER A 2 -0.13 38.17 12.77
CA SER A 2 -0.76 36.86 12.91
C SER A 2 -0.50 36.14 11.59
N MET A 3 0.44 35.19 11.59
CA MET A 3 0.61 34.32 10.43
C MET A 3 -0.60 33.41 10.38
N LEU A 4 -1.57 33.75 9.51
CA LEU A 4 -2.67 32.88 9.10
C LEU A 4 -2.08 31.68 8.35
N PHE A 5 -1.42 30.79 9.08
CA PHE A 5 -1.05 29.48 8.59
C PHE A 5 -2.32 28.66 8.60
N LEU A 6 -3.00 28.58 7.45
CA LEU A 6 -4.13 27.67 7.29
C LEU A 6 -3.62 26.25 7.52
N ALA A 7 -4.31 25.51 8.39
CA ALA A 7 -4.08 24.09 8.54
C ALA A 7 -4.38 23.39 7.22
N VAL A 8 -3.49 22.51 6.80
CA VAL A 8 -3.70 21.64 5.64
C VAL A 8 -3.78 20.24 6.17
N ASP A 9 -4.94 19.61 6.03
CA ASP A 9 -5.13 18.21 6.39
C ASP A 9 -4.44 17.31 5.36
N GLY A 10 -3.87 16.20 5.83
CA GLY A 10 -3.20 15.22 5.01
C GLY A 10 -4.14 14.49 4.07
N GLY A 11 -3.70 14.32 2.82
CA GLY A 11 -4.37 13.51 1.82
C GLY A 11 -3.55 12.28 1.44
N TRP A 12 -4.24 11.17 1.24
CA TRP A 12 -3.63 9.95 0.71
C TRP A 12 -3.24 10.16 -0.75
N THR A 13 -2.03 9.74 -1.11
CA THR A 13 -1.65 9.56 -2.51
C THR A 13 -2.54 8.51 -3.18
N SER A 14 -2.62 8.58 -4.52
CA SER A 14 -3.23 7.52 -5.30
C SER A 14 -2.59 6.17 -4.96
N LEU A 15 -3.42 5.13 -4.85
CA LEU A 15 -2.93 3.78 -4.59
C LEU A 15 -1.91 3.37 -5.66
N GLY A 16 -0.71 3.00 -5.21
CA GLY A 16 0.33 2.51 -6.09
C GLY A 16 -0.01 1.17 -6.73
N ILE A 17 0.90 0.71 -7.59
CA ILE A 17 0.85 -0.67 -8.11
C ILE A 17 1.00 -1.67 -6.97
N TRP A 18 0.37 -2.82 -7.13
CA TRP A 18 0.58 -3.93 -6.21
C TRP A 18 2.02 -4.44 -6.33
N GLY A 19 2.63 -4.73 -5.18
CA GLY A 19 3.89 -5.45 -5.12
C GLY A 19 3.76 -6.88 -5.64
N PRO A 20 4.88 -7.62 -5.73
CA PRO A 20 4.85 -9.00 -6.16
C PRO A 20 3.96 -9.85 -5.24
N CYS A 21 3.35 -10.88 -5.82
CA CYS A 21 2.66 -11.89 -5.05
C CYS A 21 3.64 -12.60 -4.11
N SER A 22 3.22 -12.92 -2.89
CA SER A 22 4.04 -13.59 -1.87
C SER A 22 4.48 -14.99 -2.29
N VAL A 23 3.83 -15.55 -3.30
CA VAL A 23 4.08 -16.86 -3.89
C VAL A 23 4.29 -16.69 -5.39
N THR A 24 4.92 -17.67 -6.02
CA THR A 24 5.08 -17.75 -7.47
C THR A 24 4.10 -18.72 -8.12
N CYS A 25 3.22 -19.35 -7.34
CA CYS A 25 2.22 -20.31 -7.79
C CYS A 25 0.99 -20.28 -6.87
N ASP A 26 -0.16 -20.72 -7.36
CA ASP A 26 -1.46 -20.72 -6.69
C ASP A 26 -1.85 -19.35 -6.12
N SER A 27 -2.47 -19.32 -4.93
CA SER A 27 -2.92 -18.11 -4.26
C SER A 27 -1.90 -17.64 -3.22
N GLY A 28 -1.57 -16.37 -3.24
CA GLY A 28 -0.83 -15.71 -2.17
C GLY A 28 -1.38 -14.34 -1.84
N HIS A 29 -0.53 -13.51 -1.26
CA HIS A 29 -0.90 -12.14 -0.91
C HIS A 29 0.04 -11.16 -1.58
N GLN A 30 -0.51 -10.01 -1.98
CA GLN A 30 0.26 -8.90 -2.47
C GLN A 30 -0.08 -7.67 -1.65
N VAL A 31 0.90 -6.78 -1.52
CA VAL A 31 0.84 -5.59 -0.69
C VAL A 31 1.05 -4.37 -1.56
N ARG A 32 0.30 -3.31 -1.31
CA ARG A 32 0.61 -1.97 -1.82
C ARG A 32 0.62 -0.98 -0.68
N VAL A 33 1.38 0.09 -0.86
CA VAL A 33 1.53 1.17 0.12
C VAL A 33 1.04 2.47 -0.52
N ARG A 34 0.41 3.31 0.30
CA ARG A 34 0.05 4.69 -0.01
C ARG A 34 0.67 5.61 1.03
N GLU A 35 0.94 6.84 0.62
CA GLU A 35 1.59 7.84 1.47
C GLU A 35 0.60 8.95 1.81
N CYS A 36 0.73 9.55 2.99
CA CYS A 36 -0.07 10.70 3.37
C CYS A 36 0.66 11.99 2.97
N SER A 37 0.82 12.22 1.67
CA SER A 37 1.63 13.30 1.12
C SER A 37 0.96 14.10 -0.01
N ASP A 38 -0.31 13.81 -0.33
CA ASP A 38 -1.04 14.48 -1.41
C ASP A 38 -2.40 15.03 -0.93
N PRO A 39 -2.40 16.15 -0.17
CA PRO A 39 -1.25 16.94 0.28
C PRO A 39 -0.64 16.47 1.61
N GLU A 40 0.59 16.87 1.92
CA GLU A 40 1.19 16.65 3.25
C GLU A 40 0.49 17.52 4.33
N PRO A 41 0.25 16.96 5.54
CA PRO A 41 -0.28 17.73 6.67
C PRO A 41 0.63 18.91 7.04
N LYS A 42 0.05 20.12 7.17
CA LYS A 42 0.80 21.34 7.56
C LYS A 42 0.07 22.14 8.61
N ASN A 43 0.83 22.90 9.39
CA ASN A 43 0.34 23.89 10.36
C ASN A 43 -0.65 23.30 11.40
N GLY A 44 -0.44 22.04 11.80
CA GLY A 44 -1.33 21.34 12.73
C GLY A 44 -2.56 20.71 12.10
N GLY A 45 -2.62 20.59 10.77
CA GLY A 45 -3.66 19.81 10.09
C GLY A 45 -3.61 18.32 10.43
N ALA A 46 -4.73 17.65 10.25
CA ALA A 46 -4.90 16.24 10.62
C ALA A 46 -4.05 15.32 9.73
N ASN A 47 -3.58 14.21 10.30
CA ASN A 47 -2.96 13.15 9.51
C ASN A 47 -4.04 12.30 8.80
N CYS A 48 -3.66 11.59 7.75
CA CYS A 48 -4.58 10.72 7.03
C CYS A 48 -5.13 9.62 7.94
N THR A 49 -6.42 9.35 7.83
CA THR A 49 -7.10 8.30 8.60
C THR A 49 -7.12 6.98 7.83
N GLY A 50 -6.86 5.87 8.52
CA GLY A 50 -6.81 4.52 7.97
C GLY A 50 -5.40 3.98 7.75
N ASP A 51 -5.30 2.77 7.19
CA ASP A 51 -4.02 2.09 7.01
C ASP A 51 -3.24 2.62 5.81
N ALA A 52 -1.93 2.81 5.97
CA ALA A 52 -1.02 3.15 4.87
C ALA A 52 -0.72 1.95 3.95
N THR A 53 -1.05 0.74 4.41
CA THR A 53 -0.76 -0.53 3.74
C THR A 53 -2.07 -1.22 3.41
N ASP A 54 -2.19 -1.70 2.18
CA ASP A 54 -3.32 -2.46 1.70
C ASP A 54 -2.85 -3.87 1.32
N LEU A 55 -3.67 -4.87 1.62
CA LEU A 55 -3.37 -6.30 1.46
C LEU A 55 -4.49 -6.95 0.68
N GLN A 56 -4.15 -7.64 -0.41
CA GLN A 56 -5.14 -8.44 -1.14
C GLN A 56 -4.58 -9.80 -1.56
N ILE A 57 -5.50 -10.72 -1.88
CA ILE A 57 -5.15 -12.01 -2.45
C ILE A 57 -4.74 -11.82 -3.90
N CYS A 58 -3.63 -12.43 -4.30
CA CYS A 58 -3.24 -12.63 -5.69
C CYS A 58 -3.50 -14.09 -6.06
N GLN A 59 -4.11 -14.32 -7.23
CA GLN A 59 -4.35 -15.65 -7.79
C GLN A 59 -3.46 -15.81 -9.02
N LEU A 60 -2.51 -16.74 -8.94
CA LEU A 60 -1.64 -17.12 -10.04
C LEU A 60 -2.22 -18.36 -10.73
N THR A 61 -2.03 -18.42 -12.05
CA THR A 61 -2.52 -19.54 -12.88
C THR A 61 -1.65 -20.78 -12.76
N ASP A 62 -0.43 -20.64 -12.26
CA ASP A 62 0.53 -21.73 -12.13
C ASP A 62 0.30 -22.49 -10.83
N ALA A 63 0.09 -23.81 -10.92
CA ALA A 63 -0.10 -24.64 -9.74
C ALA A 63 1.22 -24.91 -9.00
N CYS A 64 1.23 -24.84 -7.67
CA CYS A 64 2.40 -25.22 -6.88
C CYS A 64 2.58 -26.75 -6.93
N VAL A 65 3.50 -27.21 -7.78
CA VAL A 65 3.87 -28.63 -7.81
C VAL A 65 4.83 -28.91 -6.65
N TYR A 66 4.28 -29.30 -5.50
CA TYR A 66 5.07 -29.85 -4.39
C TYR A 66 5.74 -31.15 -4.84
N GLY A 67 7.00 -31.09 -5.32
CA GLY A 67 7.76 -32.31 -5.64
C GLY A 67 8.78 -32.28 -6.77
N LYS A 68 9.23 -31.13 -7.29
CA LYS A 68 10.34 -31.12 -8.28
C LYS A 68 11.73 -30.91 -7.67
N TYR A 69 12.12 -31.74 -6.71
CA TYR A 69 13.53 -32.09 -6.50
C TYR A 69 13.72 -33.56 -6.92
N ASN A 70 13.92 -33.79 -8.21
CA ASN A 70 14.32 -35.11 -8.68
C ASN A 70 15.84 -35.23 -8.67
N ARG A 71 16.26 -36.30 -7.99
CA ARG A 71 17.56 -36.99 -8.04
C ARG A 71 18.22 -36.97 -9.41
#